data_AF-A0A085G108-F1
#
_entry.id   AF-A0A085G108-F1
#
_cell.length_a   1.000
_cell.length_b   1.000
_cell.length_c   1.000
_cell.angle_alpha   90.00
_cell.angle_beta   90.00
_cell.angle_gamma   90.00
#
_symmetry.space_group_name_H-M   'P 1'
#
loop_
_entity.id
_entity.type
_entity.pdbx_description
1 polymer ?
#
loop_
_entity_poly.entity_id
_entity_poly.type
_entity_poly.pdbx_seq_one_letter_code
_entity_poly.pdbx_strand_id
1 'polypeptide(L)' 'MDAVTIKVMGKSANINGIDYAVVPAELLEEMGPLSGTGTTLVVFSSDYHARRNDVVIFDGESLTVTRHDKFNGKPRIHIE' A
#
# COMPACT_ATOMS: atom_id res chain seq x y z
N MET A 1 -3.45 8.16 -16.17
CA MET A 1 -4.17 9.03 -15.20
C MET A 1 -3.54 8.95 -13.80
N ASP A 2 -2.32 8.41 -13.66
CA ASP A 2 -1.83 7.89 -12.38
C ASP A 2 -0.95 8.84 -11.55
N ALA A 3 -0.53 9.98 -12.11
CA ALA A 3 0.35 10.91 -11.40
C ALA A 3 -0.40 11.85 -10.43
N VAL A 4 -1.70 12.08 -10.66
CA VAL A 4 -2.49 13.03 -9.86
C VAL A 4 -2.94 12.42 -8.54
N THR A 5 -3.35 11.14 -8.54
CA THR A 5 -3.75 10.43 -7.31
C THR A 5 -2.62 10.33 -6.30
N ILE A 6 -1.39 10.05 -6.76
CA ILE A 6 -0.20 9.97 -5.89
C ILE A 6 0.09 11.32 -5.23
N LYS A 7 -0.09 12.42 -5.97
CA LYS A 7 0.30 13.77 -5.53
C LYS A 7 -0.72 14.41 -4.59
N VAL A 8 -1.96 13.93 -4.58
CA VAL A 8 -3.05 14.49 -3.75
C VAL A 8 -3.40 13.59 -2.56
N MET A 9 -3.20 12.27 -2.67
CA MET A 9 -3.67 11.29 -1.67
C MET A 9 -2.61 10.25 -1.23
N GLY A 10 -1.41 10.26 -1.83
CA GLY A 10 -0.35 9.32 -1.50
C GLY A 10 0.32 9.64 -0.16
N LYS A 11 0.50 8.61 0.68
CA LYS A 11 1.39 8.63 1.84
C LYS A 11 2.71 7.92 1.50
N SER A 12 3.77 8.23 2.23
CA SER A 12 5.03 7.49 2.20
C SER A 12 4.99 6.34 3.20
N ALA A 13 5.32 5.13 2.76
CA ALA A 13 5.56 3.99 3.64
C ALA A 13 6.98 3.50 3.46
N ASN A 14 7.64 3.19 4.57
CA ASN A 14 8.97 2.59 4.53
C ASN A 14 8.83 1.07 4.51
N ILE A 15 9.19 0.44 3.39
CA ILE A 15 9.13 -1.01 3.22
C ILE A 15 10.55 -1.56 3.16
N ASN A 16 10.94 -2.38 4.13
CA ASN A 16 12.30 -2.91 4.30
C ASN A 16 13.41 -1.86 4.23
N GLY A 17 13.19 -0.66 4.78
CA GLY A 17 14.16 0.43 4.75
C GLY A 17 14.09 1.32 3.50
N ILE A 18 13.25 0.99 2.51
CA ILE A 18 13.07 1.77 1.29
C ILE A 18 11.75 2.53 1.35
N ASP A 19 11.77 3.84 1.10
CA ASP A 19 10.56 4.64 1.08
C ASP A 19 9.83 4.50 -0.26
N TYR A 20 8.54 4.13 -0.19
CA TYR A 20 7.68 4.01 -1.35
C TYR A 20 6.44 4.88 -1.20
N ALA A 21 6.02 5.44 -2.34
CA ALA A 21 4.71 6.08 -2.44
C ALA A 21 3.61 5.01 -2.41
N VAL A 22 2.75 5.11 -1.40
CA VAL A 22 1.61 4.21 -1.20
C VAL A 22 0.32 5.00 -1.10
N VAL A 23 -0.80 4.38 -1.46
CA VAL A 23 -2.14 4.94 -1.24
C VAL A 23 -2.92 3.93 -0.39
N PRO A 24 -3.47 4.34 0.76
CA PRO A 24 -4.40 3.53 1.52
C PRO A 24 -5.59 3.14 0.64
N ALA A 25 -5.93 1.86 0.63
CA ALA A 25 -7.08 1.37 -0.13
C ALA A 25 -8.40 2.02 0.32
N GLU A 26 -8.50 2.45 1.58
CA GLU A 26 -9.65 3.19 2.13
C GLU A 26 -9.91 4.54 1.43
N LEU A 27 -8.86 5.16 0.86
CA LEU A 27 -8.97 6.43 0.13
C LEU A 27 -9.34 6.21 -1.35
N LEU A 28 -9.31 4.97 -1.82
CA LEU A 28 -9.69 4.64 -3.19
C LEU A 28 -11.20 4.36 -3.22
N GLU A 29 -11.98 5.35 -3.66
CA GLU A 29 -13.45 5.25 -3.82
C GLU A 29 -13.89 4.06 -4.70
N GLU A 30 -12.99 3.57 -5.56
CA GLU A 30 -13.19 2.40 -6.43
C GLU A 30 -13.15 1.04 -5.68
N MET A 31 -12.74 1.00 -4.40
CA MET A 31 -12.52 -0.26 -3.69
C MET A 31 -13.71 -0.80 -2.88
N GLY A 32 -14.84 -0.09 -2.84
CA GLY A 32 -16.01 -0.50 -2.05
C GLY A 32 -15.71 -0.59 -0.54
N PRO A 33 -16.66 -1.02 0.30
CA PRO A 33 -16.41 -1.15 1.74
C PRO A 33 -15.35 -2.23 1.99
N LEU A 34 -14.17 -1.81 2.46
CA LEU A 34 -13.12 -2.70 2.95
C LEU A 34 -13.61 -3.36 4.25
N SER A 35 -14.26 -4.51 4.11
CA SER A 35 -14.64 -5.35 5.23
C SER A 35 -13.42 -6.15 5.70
N GLY A 36 -12.62 -5.53 6.56
CA GLY A 36 -11.44 -6.14 7.16
C GLY A 36 -10.72 -5.17 8.07
N THR A 37 -10.33 -5.63 9.25
CA THR A 37 -9.58 -4.83 10.25
C THR A 37 -8.12 -4.56 9.84
N GLY A 38 -7.66 -5.17 8.74
CA GLY A 38 -6.29 -5.02 8.24
C GLY A 38 -6.11 -3.80 7.33
N THR A 39 -5.01 -3.09 7.52
CA THR A 39 -4.65 -1.94 6.68
C THR A 39 -4.19 -2.44 5.31
N THR A 40 -4.74 -1.87 4.24
CA THR A 40 -4.39 -2.26 2.87
C THR A 40 -3.78 -1.06 2.15
N LEU A 41 -2.58 -1.25 1.59
CA LEU A 41 -1.83 -0.22 0.89
C LEU A 41 -1.60 -0.63 -0.57
N VAL A 42 -1.85 0.28 -1.50
CA VAL A 42 -1.49 0.12 -2.91
C VAL A 42 -0.17 0.84 -3.14
N VAL A 43 0.86 0.12 -3.55
CA VAL A 43 2.19 0.67 -3.78
C VAL A 43 2.29 1.17 -5.22
N PHE A 44 2.51 2.47 -5.38
CA PHE A 44 2.64 3.15 -6.67
C PHE A 44 4.09 3.15 -7.15
N SER A 45 4.72 1.99 -7.10
CA SER A 45 6.06 1.77 -7.63
C SER A 45 6.06 0.52 -8.50
N SER A 46 6.58 0.65 -9.72
CA SER A 46 6.78 -0.49 -10.62
C SER A 46 8.00 -1.33 -10.24
N ASP A 47 8.91 -0.78 -9.44
CA ASP A 47 10.12 -1.47 -8.98
C ASP A 47 9.86 -2.31 -7.72
N TYR A 48 8.78 -1.99 -6.99
CA TYR A 48 8.43 -2.72 -5.77
C TYR A 48 7.78 -4.07 -6.07
N HIS A 49 8.41 -5.13 -5.58
CA HIS A 49 7.87 -6.48 -5.64
C HIS A 49 7.43 -6.92 -4.24
N ALA A 50 6.13 -6.85 -3.98
CA ALA A 50 5.56 -7.26 -2.70
C ALA A 50 5.89 -8.72 -2.35
N ARG A 51 6.33 -8.95 -1.12
CA ARG A 51 6.54 -10.28 -0.55
C ARG A 51 5.87 -10.38 0.81
N ARG A 52 5.50 -11.59 1.17
CA ARG A 52 5.02 -11.88 2.53
C ARG A 52 6.19 -11.73 3.51
N ASN A 53 5.90 -11.18 4.70
CA ASN A 53 6.85 -10.86 5.75
C ASN A 53 7.73 -9.63 5.50
N ASP A 54 7.42 -8.81 4.49
CA ASP A 54 8.05 -7.50 4.37
C ASP A 54 7.64 -6.62 5.56
N VAL A 55 8.62 -5.93 6.16
CA VAL A 55 8.38 -4.98 7.25
C VAL A 55 7.98 -3.64 6.64
N VAL A 56 6.85 -3.10 7.06
CA VAL A 56 6.26 -1.86 6.57
C VAL A 56 6.07 -0.91 7.72
N ILE A 57 6.81 0.20 7.73
CA ILE A 57 6.55 1.31 8.64
C ILE A 57 5.58 2.27 7.95
N PHE A 58 4.37 2.39 8.51
CA PHE A 58 3.33 3.26 7.98
C PHE A 58 2.67 4.02 9.12
N ASP A 59 2.53 5.34 8.98
CA ASP A 59 1.97 6.22 10.01
C ASP A 59 2.71 6.16 11.38
N GLY A 60 3.97 5.73 11.38
CA GLY A 60 4.77 5.52 12.58
C GLY A 60 4.59 4.16 13.25
N GLU A 61 3.72 3.30 12.72
CA GLU A 61 3.52 1.92 13.19
C GLU A 61 4.32 0.94 12.33
N SER A 62 4.96 -0.03 12.99
CA SER A 62 5.67 -1.12 12.32
C SER A 62 4.75 -2.31 12.12
N LEU A 63 4.39 -2.55 10.87
CA LEU A 63 3.46 -3.59 10.44
C LEU A 63 4.19 -4.59 9.54
N THR A 64 3.57 -5.74 9.28
CA THR A 64 4.14 -6.77 8.42
C THR A 64 3.18 -7.15 7.30
N VAL A 65 3.70 -7.37 6.09
CA VAL A 65 2.89 -7.85 4.97
C VAL A 65 2.42 -9.28 5.23
N THR A 66 1.14 -9.45 5.53
CA THR A 66 0.50 -10.75 5.71
C THR A 66 0.06 -11.37 4.38
N ARG A 67 -0.37 -10.51 3.44
CA ARG A 67 -0.85 -10.91 2.11
C ARG A 67 -0.56 -9.82 1.08
N HIS A 68 -0.38 -10.20 -0.18
CA HIS A 68 -0.26 -9.26 -1.28
C HIS A 68 -0.98 -9.77 -2.54
N ASP A 69 -1.42 -8.84 -3.39
CA ASP A 69 -2.18 -9.07 -4.62
C ASP A 69 -1.93 -7.92 -5.62
N LYS A 70 -2.61 -7.88 -6.77
CA LYS A 70 -2.52 -6.79 -7.74
C LYS A 70 -3.84 -6.02 -7.84
N PHE A 71 -3.78 -4.70 -7.69
CA PHE A 71 -4.90 -3.80 -7.93
C PHE A 71 -4.60 -2.94 -9.16
N ASN A 72 -5.40 -3.09 -10.22
CA ASN A 72 -5.23 -2.38 -11.49
C ASN A 72 -3.79 -2.48 -12.06
N GLY A 73 -3.17 -3.66 -11.93
CA GLY A 73 -1.79 -3.92 -12.33
C GLY A 73 -0.71 -3.44 -11.35
N LYS A 74 -1.06 -2.73 -10.27
CA LYS A 74 -0.13 -2.26 -9.23
C LYS A 74 -0.06 -3.22 -8.05
N PRO A 75 1.10 -3.36 -7.39
CA PRO A 75 1.23 -4.17 -6.19
C PRO A 75 0.37 -3.60 -5.06
N ARG A 76 -0.51 -4.45 -4.50
CA ARG A 76 -1.33 -4.16 -3.32
C ARG A 76 -0.90 -5.08 -2.19
N ILE A 77 -0.60 -4.51 -1.03
CA ILE A 77 -0.18 -5.24 0.16
C ILE A 77 -1.20 -5.05 1.29
N HIS A 78 -1.43 -6.13 2.03
CA HIS A 78 -2.20 -6.15 3.26
C HIS A 78 -1.21 -6.26 4.40
N ILE A 79 -1.30 -5.31 5.33
CA ILE A 79 -0.40 -5.18 6.47
C ILE A 79 -1.22 -5.25 7.76
N GLU A 80 -0.68 -5.98 8.73
CA GLU A 80 -1.24 -6.22 10.05
C GLU A 80 -0.09 -6.32 11.08
#